data_AF-A0A435E211-F1
#
_entry.id   AF-A0A435E211-F1
#
_cell.length_a   1.000
_cell.length_b   1.000
_cell.length_c   1.000
_cell.angle_alpha   90.00
_cell.angle_beta   90.00
_cell.angle_gamma   90.00
#
_symmetry.space_group_name_H-M   'P 1'
#
loop_
_entity.id
_entity.type
_entity.pdbx_description
1 polymer ?
#
loop_
_entity_poly.entity_id
_entity_poly.type
_entity_poly.pdbx_seq_one_letter_code
_entity_poly.pdbx_strand_id
1 'polypeptide(L)'
;PYYLHHPDLARGTSHFRLSIEEGRALVAGLRGRISGLCQPTYILDIPGGHGKAVIGSDAILQEDAGCYRVCDFKGGEHDYPPSD
;
A
#
# COMPACT_ATOMS: atom_id res chain seq x y z
N PRO A 1 -9.28 11.76 -2.82
CA PRO A 1 -8.87 11.63 -1.41
C PRO A 1 -7.36 11.57 -1.33
N TYR A 2 -6.75 12.27 -0.37
CA TYR A 2 -5.30 12.46 -0.37
C TYR A 2 -4.58 11.37 0.42
N TYR A 3 -4.72 11.36 1.74
CA TYR A 3 -4.10 10.37 2.62
C TYR A 3 -5.13 9.56 3.39
N LEU A 4 -4.79 8.29 3.59
CA LEU A 4 -5.37 7.43 4.61
C LEU A 4 -4.26 7.09 5.59
N HIS A 5 -4.40 7.54 6.84
CA HIS A 5 -3.39 7.31 7.88
C HIS A 5 -3.59 5.94 8.52
N HIS A 6 -2.51 5.19 8.68
CA HIS A 6 -2.44 4.10 9.63
C HIS A 6 -2.65 4.69 11.03
N PRO A 7 -3.47 4.06 11.90
CA PRO A 7 -3.70 4.55 13.25
C PRO A 7 -2.39 4.76 14.00
N ASP A 8 -2.28 5.91 14.67
CA ASP A 8 -1.11 6.26 15.44
C ASP A 8 -1.03 5.46 16.75
N LEU A 9 0.15 5.51 17.38
CA LEU A 9 0.36 4.93 18.70
C LEU A 9 -0.04 5.91 19.82
N ALA A 10 -1.07 6.73 19.60
CA ALA A 10 -1.56 7.63 20.63
C ALA A 10 -2.07 6.86 21.87
N ARG A 11 -2.01 7.51 23.03
CA ARG A 11 -2.53 6.94 24.27
C ARG A 11 -4.05 6.86 24.19
N GLY A 12 -4.61 5.70 24.54
CA GLY A 12 -6.06 5.47 24.55
C GLY A 12 -6.65 4.96 23.23
N THR A 13 -5.87 4.86 22.14
CA THR A 13 -6.36 4.43 20.81
C THR A 13 -6.13 2.95 20.53
N SER A 14 -5.71 2.14 21.52
CA SER A 14 -5.31 0.75 21.31
C SER A 14 -6.38 -0.13 20.69
N HIS A 15 -7.65 0.16 20.95
CA HIS A 15 -8.80 -0.58 20.42
C HIS A 15 -9.10 -0.29 18.94
N PHE A 16 -8.50 0.75 18.35
CA PHE A 16 -8.55 1.02 16.91
C PHE A 16 -7.34 0.47 16.15
N ARG A 17 -6.38 -0.14 16.84
CA ARG A 17 -5.16 -0.66 16.21
C ARG A 17 -5.49 -1.84 15.33
N LEU A 18 -4.81 -1.86 14.19
CA LEU A 18 -4.70 -2.98 13.28
C LEU A 18 -3.23 -3.15 12.91
N SER A 19 -2.84 -4.34 12.48
CA SER A 19 -1.53 -4.56 11.90
C SER A 19 -1.34 -3.77 10.60
N ILE A 20 -0.09 -3.51 10.23
CA ILE A 20 0.23 -2.91 8.93
C ILE A 20 -0.27 -3.81 7.79
N GLU A 21 -0.22 -5.13 7.96
CA GLU A 21 -0.71 -6.10 6.98
C GLU A 21 -2.22 -5.96 6.74
N GLU A 22 -3.03 -5.93 7.80
CA GLU A 22 -4.48 -5.72 7.69
C GLU A 22 -4.81 -4.37 7.03
N GLY A 23 -4.07 -3.32 7.39
CA GLY A 23 -4.22 -2.01 6.77
C GLY A 23 -3.90 -2.00 5.27
N ARG A 24 -2.80 -2.66 4.88
CA ARG A 24 -2.42 -2.84 3.47
C ARG A 24 -3.47 -3.64 2.71
N ALA A 25 -3.99 -4.72 3.29
CA ALA A 25 -5.04 -5.53 2.69
C ALA A 25 -6.32 -4.72 2.46
N LEU A 26 -6.72 -3.89 3.44
CA LEU A 26 -7.89 -3.02 3.32
C LEU A 26 -7.73 -2.04 2.15
N VAL A 27 -6.60 -1.33 2.07
CA VAL A 27 -6.35 -0.35 1.00
C VAL A 27 -6.20 -1.03 -0.35
N ALA A 28 -5.53 -2.18 -0.42
CA ALA A 28 -5.46 -2.98 -1.64
C ALA A 28 -6.85 -3.37 -2.14
N GLY A 29 -7.77 -3.70 -1.23
CA GLY A 29 -9.17 -3.97 -1.55
C GLY A 29 -9.92 -2.79 -2.17
N LEU A 30 -9.45 -1.54 -2.02
CA LEU A 30 -10.07 -0.40 -2.70
C LEU A 30 -9.70 -0.37 -4.20
N ARG A 31 -8.53 -0.90 -4.58
CA ARG A 31 -8.06 -0.90 -5.97
C ARG A 31 -9.01 -1.70 -6.86
N GLY A 32 -9.35 -1.13 -8.02
CA GLY A 32 -10.30 -1.71 -8.97
C GLY A 32 -11.78 -1.62 -8.57
N ARG A 33 -12.11 -1.19 -7.34
CA ARG A 33 -13.50 -1.00 -6.88
C ARG A 33 -13.96 0.45 -6.95
N ILE A 34 -13.04 1.40 -6.79
CA ILE A 34 -13.31 2.83 -6.87
C ILE A 34 -12.37 3.51 -7.88
N SER A 35 -12.81 4.65 -8.41
CA SER A 35 -12.03 5.49 -9.34
C SER A 35 -10.61 5.75 -8.81
N GLY A 36 -9.63 5.86 -9.70
CA GLY A 36 -8.25 6.21 -9.36
C GLY A 36 -8.15 7.51 -8.55
N LEU A 37 -8.99 8.51 -8.86
CA LEU A 37 -9.06 9.78 -8.11
C LEU A 37 -9.56 9.60 -6.66
N CYS A 38 -10.26 8.48 -6.42
CA CYS A 38 -10.77 8.07 -5.12
C CYS A 38 -9.82 7.16 -4.34
N GLN A 39 -8.68 6.76 -4.91
CA GLN A 39 -7.69 5.93 -4.22
C GLN A 39 -6.82 6.80 -3.30
N PRO A 40 -6.82 6.56 -1.98
CA PRO A 40 -5.93 7.29 -1.07
C PRO A 40 -4.51 6.72 -1.11
N THR A 41 -3.52 7.56 -0.81
CA THR A 41 -2.17 7.07 -0.48
C THR A 41 -2.16 6.62 0.98
N TYR A 42 -1.72 5.38 1.24
CA TYR A 42 -1.66 4.82 2.59
C TYR A 42 -0.38 5.23 3.30
N ILE A 43 -0.52 5.92 4.43
CA ILE A 43 0.59 6.59 5.12
C ILE A 43 0.74 6.09 6.56
N LEU A 44 1.98 5.88 6.99
CA LEU A 44 2.38 5.70 8.38
C LEU A 44 3.14 6.93 8.85
N ASP A 45 2.69 7.57 9.94
CA ASP A 45 3.49 8.57 10.64
C ASP A 45 4.55 7.87 11.51
N ILE A 46 5.82 8.13 11.24
CA ILE A 46 6.93 7.49 11.96
C ILE A 46 7.10 8.16 13.33
N PRO A 47 7.03 7.39 14.44
CA PRO A 47 7.23 7.94 15.78
C PRO A 47 8.57 8.68 15.91
N GLY A 48 8.63 9.70 16.76
CA GLY A 48 9.85 10.51 16.94
C GLY A 48 10.03 11.64 15.92
N GLY A 49 9.03 11.90 15.07
CA GLY A 49 9.04 13.05 14.16
C GLY A 49 9.82 12.82 12.86
N HIS A 50 10.05 11.57 12.48
CA HIS A 50 10.76 11.22 11.22
C HIS A 50 9.90 11.37 9.95
N GLY A 51 8.71 11.96 10.08
CA GLY A 51 7.82 12.24 8.95
C GLY A 51 6.89 11.08 8.59
N LYS A 52 6.48 11.05 7.33
CA LYS A 52 5.44 10.15 6.79
C LYS A 52 6.07 9.16 5.81
N ALA A 53 5.76 7.88 5.98
CA ALA A 53 6.13 6.82 5.04
C ALA A 53 4.90 6.35 4.25
N VAL A 54 5.05 6.16 2.94
CA VAL A 54 4.05 5.47 2.13
C VAL A 54 4.21 3.97 2.37
N ILE A 55 3.15 3.32 2.86
CA ILE A 55 3.18 1.90 3.24
C ILE A 55 2.11 1.08 2.52
N GLY A 56 1.74 1.49 1.30
CA GLY A 56 0.82 0.74 0.44
C GLY A 56 1.40 -0.59 -0.06
N SER A 57 0.60 -1.34 -0.81
CA SER A 57 1.08 -2.56 -1.47
C SER A 57 2.06 -2.23 -2.60
N ASP A 58 3.22 -2.87 -2.56
CA ASP A 58 4.17 -2.87 -3.67
C ASP A 58 3.57 -3.63 -4.84
N ALA A 59 3.70 -3.07 -6.04
CA ALA A 59 3.32 -3.73 -7.27
C ALA A 59 4.49 -4.52 -7.86
N ILE A 60 5.73 -4.15 -7.53
CA ILE A 60 6.93 -4.85 -8.00
C ILE A 60 7.22 -6.01 -7.03
N LEU A 61 7.15 -7.24 -7.54
CA LEU A 61 7.46 -8.46 -6.78
C LEU A 61 8.92 -8.84 -6.89
N GLN A 62 9.52 -8.61 -8.05
CA GLN A 62 10.91 -8.92 -8.35
C GLN A 62 11.47 -7.93 -9.37
N GLU A 63 12.74 -7.64 -9.24
CA GLU A 63 13.53 -6.84 -10.17
C GLU A 63 14.80 -7.64 -10.53
N ASP A 64 15.01 -7.89 -11.82
CA ASP A 64 16.19 -8.56 -12.35
C ASP A 64 16.63 -7.89 -13.66
N ALA A 65 17.80 -7.23 -13.64
CA ALA A 65 18.45 -6.66 -14.81
C ALA A 65 17.55 -5.82 -15.76
N GLY A 66 16.58 -5.09 -15.21
CA GLY A 66 15.62 -4.27 -15.98
C GLY A 66 14.34 -4.99 -16.42
N CYS A 67 14.21 -6.27 -16.06
CA CYS A 67 12.96 -7.03 -16.09
C CYS A 67 12.33 -7.04 -14.70
N TYR A 68 11.01 -6.89 -14.65
CA TYR A 68 10.23 -6.79 -13.43
C TYR A 68 9.10 -7.80 -13.45
N ARG A 69 8.79 -8.38 -12.30
CA ARG A 69 7.51 -9.06 -12.10
C ARG A 69 6.55 -8.12 -11.38
N VAL A 70 5.43 -7.82 -12.01
CA VAL A 70 4.45 -6.84 -11.53
C VAL A 70 3.14 -7.53 -11.15
N CYS A 71 2.65 -7.28 -9.95
CA CYS A 71 1.35 -7.75 -9.48
C CYS A 71 0.27 -6.71 -9.76
N ASP A 72 -0.79 -7.11 -10.46
CA ASP A 72 -1.97 -6.28 -10.68
C ASP A 72 -2.91 -6.27 -9.46
N PHE A 73 -3.96 -5.46 -9.52
CA PHE A 73 -4.93 -5.35 -8.41
C PHE A 73 -5.82 -6.59 -8.22
N LYS A 74 -5.83 -7.52 -9.17
CA LYS A 74 -6.53 -8.81 -9.09
C LYS A 74 -5.62 -9.93 -8.58
N GLY A 75 -4.34 -9.64 -8.32
CA GLY A 75 -3.34 -10.64 -7.93
C GLY A 75 -2.69 -11.37 -9.11
N GLY A 76 -2.92 -10.91 -10.34
CA GLY A 76 -2.24 -11.44 -11.52
C GLY A 76 -0.81 -10.93 -11.59
N GLU A 77 0.14 -11.83 -11.89
CA GLU A 77 1.55 -11.49 -12.07
C GLU A 77 1.87 -11.34 -13.56
N HIS A 78 2.64 -10.30 -13.90
CA HIS A 78 2.97 -9.94 -15.27
C HIS A 78 4.45 -9.61 -15.37
N ASP A 79 5.14 -10.15 -16.38
CA ASP A 79 6.50 -9.74 -16.68
C ASP A 79 6.49 -8.36 -17.40
N TYR A 80 7.42 -7.49 -17.02
CA TYR A 80 7.61 -6.17 -17.62
C TYR A 80 9.11 -5.92 -17.89
N PRO A 81 9.56 -5.71 -19.14
CA PRO A 81 8.75 -5.77 -20.35
C PRO A 81 8.18 -7.18 -20.58
N PRO A 82 7.07 -7.30 -21.34
CA PRO A 82 6.51 -8.60 -21.69
C PRO A 82 7.56 -9.46 -22.41
N SER A 83 7.58 -10.76 -22.13
CA SER A 83 8.31 -11.71 -22.98
C SER A 83 7.57 -11.82 -24.31
N ASP A 84 8.27 -11.62 -25.43
CA ASP A 84 7.72 -11.80 -26.79
C ASP A 84 7.16 -13.22 -27.01
#